data_AF-A0A7Y9TF16-F1
#
_entry.id   AF-A0A7Y9TF16-F1
#
_cell.length_a   1.000
_cell.length_b   1.000
_cell.length_c   1.000
_cell.angle_alpha   90.00
_cell.angle_beta   90.00
_cell.angle_gamma   90.00
#
_symmetry.space_group_name_H-M   'P 1'
#
loop_
_entity.id
_entity.type
_entity.pdbx_description
1 polymer ?
#
loop_
_entity_poly.entity_id
_entity_poly.type
_entity_poly.pdbx_seq_one_letter_code
_entity_poly.pdbx_strand_id
1 'polypeptide(L)' 'MPQSPHNRAAEYHNLAAHAHQAAATAHGKGDHLTAHELSEQAHEHSTQAHRLSKEASTEEKK' A
#
# COMPACT_ATOMS: atom_id res chain seq x y z
N MET A 1 -6.53 -22.23 -3.11
CA MET A 1 -7.16 -21.51 -2.00
C MET A 1 -7.30 -20.05 -2.41
N PRO A 2 -8.50 -19.43 -2.34
CA PRO A 2 -8.59 -17.98 -2.48
C PRO A 2 -7.79 -17.33 -1.35
N GLN A 3 -7.01 -16.31 -1.68
CA GLN A 3 -6.21 -15.60 -0.71
C GLN A 3 -7.14 -14.84 0.26
N SER A 4 -6.97 -15.09 1.57
CA SER A 4 -7.76 -14.39 2.59
C SER A 4 -7.60 -12.87 2.44
N PRO A 5 -8.68 -12.08 2.65
CA PRO A 5 -8.61 -10.61 2.63
C PRO A 5 -7.48 -10.04 3.50
N HIS A 6 -7.13 -10.71 4.61
CA HIS A 6 -5.98 -10.36 5.45
C HIS A 6 -4.63 -10.46 4.71
N ASN A 7 -4.40 -11.55 3.98
CA ASN A 7 -3.16 -11.74 3.22
C ASN A 7 -3.05 -10.69 2.10
N ARG A 8 -4.17 -10.41 1.44
CA ARG A 8 -4.21 -9.40 0.38
C ARG A 8 -4.00 -7.99 0.94
N ALA A 9 -4.54 -7.69 2.13
CA ALA A 9 -4.28 -6.42 2.80
C ALA A 9 -2.80 -6.25 3.14
N ALA A 10 -2.15 -7.31 3.64
CA ALA A 10 -0.72 -7.31 3.95
C ALA A 10 0.14 -7.09 2.69
N GLU A 11 -0.21 -7.68 1.55
CA GLU A 11 0.48 -7.45 0.28
C GLU A 11 0.42 -5.98 -0.16
N TYR A 12 -0.77 -5.37 -0.17
CA TYR A 12 -0.89 -3.96 -0.52
C TYR A 12 -0.16 -3.05 0.48
N HIS A 13 -0.12 -3.41 1.77
CA HIS A 13 0.64 -2.66 2.75
C HIS A 13 2.16 -2.75 2.48
N ASN A 14 2.66 -3.92 2.08
CA ASN A 14 4.07 -4.08 1.70
C ASN A 14 4.41 -3.29 0.43
N LEU A 15 3.51 -3.29 -0.57
CA LEU A 15 3.67 -2.47 -1.77
C LEU A 15 3.71 -0.97 -1.44
N ALA A 16 2.82 -0.51 -0.55
CA ALA A 16 2.81 0.87 -0.10
C ALA A 16 4.11 1.26 0.60
N ALA A 17 4.62 0.41 1.50
CA ALA A 17 5.87 0.64 2.21
C ALA A 17 7.06 0.74 1.23
N HIS A 18 7.13 -0.17 0.25
CA HIS A 18 8.17 -0.15 -0.76
C HIS A 18 8.10 1.12 -1.63
N ALA A 19 6.90 1.52 -2.06
CA ALA A 19 6.71 2.74 -2.84
C ALA A 19 7.10 4.00 -2.04
N HIS A 20 6.80 4.06 -0.73
CA HIS A 20 7.26 5.13 0.14
C HIS A 20 8.80 5.18 0.26
N GLN A 21 9.46 4.03 0.39
CA GLN A 21 10.93 3.98 0.45
C GLN A 21 11.56 4.43 -0.88
N ALA A 22 10.99 4.02 -2.01
CA ALA A 22 11.42 4.45 -3.33
C ALA A 22 11.21 5.96 -3.52
N ALA A 23 10.06 6.49 -3.09
CA ALA A 23 9.76 7.92 -3.13
C ALA A 23 10.77 8.74 -2.31
N ALA A 24 11.07 8.31 -1.09
CA ALA A 24 12.08 8.96 -0.25
C ALA A 24 13.47 8.95 -0.90
N THR A 25 13.82 7.85 -1.58
CA THR A 25 15.08 7.72 -2.33
C THR A 25 15.14 8.67 -3.52
N ALA A 26 14.06 8.76 -4.31
CA ALA A 26 13.96 9.69 -5.44
C ALA A 26 14.02 11.16 -4.97
N HIS A 27 13.28 11.48 -3.91
CA HIS A 27 13.30 12.81 -3.30
C HIS A 27 14.70 13.20 -2.83
N GLY A 28 15.42 12.28 -2.18
CA GLY A 28 16.81 12.50 -1.74
C GLY A 28 17.80 12.70 -2.88
N LYS A 29 17.49 12.24 -4.09
CA LYS A 29 18.28 12.46 -5.31
C LYS A 29 17.89 13.76 -6.05
N GLY A 30 16.89 14.49 -5.57
CA GLY A 30 16.35 15.69 -6.22
C GLY A 30 15.35 15.39 -7.35
N ASP A 31 14.98 14.12 -7.55
CA ASP A 31 13.96 13.73 -8.53
C ASP A 31 12.57 13.82 -7.88
N HIS A 32 12.10 15.06 -7.71
CA HIS A 32 10.85 15.34 -7.01
C HIS A 32 9.61 14.87 -7.80
N LEU A 33 9.68 14.77 -9.13
CA LEU A 33 8.57 14.29 -9.94
C LEU A 33 8.35 12.80 -9.70
N THR A 34 9.39 11.98 -9.83
CA THR A 34 9.28 10.55 -9.53
C THR A 34 8.96 10.30 -8.06
N ALA A 35 9.47 11.11 -7.13
CA ALA A 35 9.09 11.01 -5.72
C ALA A 35 7.60 11.25 -5.48
N HIS A 36 7.01 12.21 -6.20
CA HIS A 36 5.59 12.52 -6.09
C HIS A 36 4.73 11.37 -6.63
N GLU A 37 5.03 10.89 -7.84
CA GLU A 37 4.31 9.77 -8.47
C GLU A 37 4.38 8.49 -7.61
N LEU A 38 5.55 8.16 -7.06
CA LEU A 38 5.71 7.03 -6.15
C LEU A 38 4.93 7.22 -4.84
N SER A 39 4.80 8.46 -4.36
CA SER A 39 4.02 8.76 -3.17
C SER A 39 2.52 8.61 -3.42
N GLU A 40 2.03 8.96 -4.62
CA GLU A 40 0.64 8.71 -5.02
C GLU A 40 0.36 7.20 -5.10
N GLN A 41 1.24 6.42 -5.73
CA GLN A 41 1.12 4.96 -5.77
C GLN A 41 1.10 4.34 -4.37
N ALA A 42 1.97 4.82 -3.47
CA ALA A 42 1.98 4.37 -2.07
C ALA A 42 0.64 4.65 -1.37
N HIS A 43 0.06 5.82 -1.62
CA HIS A 43 -1.24 6.21 -1.06
C HIS A 43 -2.39 5.32 -1.58
N GLU A 44 -2.40 5.03 -2.88
CA GLU A 44 -3.38 4.12 -3.49
C GLU A 44 -3.30 2.72 -2.89
N HIS A 45 -2.08 2.18 -2.78
CA HIS A 45 -1.84 0.88 -2.15
C HIS A 45 -2.28 0.86 -0.68
N SER A 46 -1.96 1.90 0.09
CA SER A 46 -2.40 2.03 1.49
C SER A 46 -3.93 2.07 1.60
N THR A 47 -4.61 2.80 0.71
CA THR A 47 -6.08 2.89 0.67
C THR A 47 -6.70 1.52 0.38
N GLN A 48 -6.11 0.78 -0.56
CA GLN A 48 -6.55 -0.55 -0.93
C GLN A 48 -6.30 -1.57 0.19
N ALA A 49 -5.16 -1.50 0.88
CA ALA A 49 -4.87 -2.29 2.07
C ALA A 49 -5.90 -2.03 3.18
N HIS A 50 -6.23 -0.76 3.45
CA HIS A 50 -7.23 -0.37 4.45
C HIS A 50 -8.62 -0.92 4.14
N ARG A 51 -9.05 -0.84 2.88
CA ARG A 51 -10.33 -1.40 2.44
C ARG A 51 -10.39 -2.91 2.69
N LEU A 52 -9.35 -3.64 2.29
CA LEU A 52 -9.28 -5.09 2.48
C LEU A 52 -9.22 -5.47 3.96
N SER A 53 -8.50 -4.73 4.79
CA SER A 53 -8.47 -4.94 6.25
C SER A 53 -9.85 -4.75 6.88
N LYS A 54 -10.62 -3.76 6.41
CA LYS A 54 -12.02 -3.57 6.85
C LYS A 54 -12.90 -4.74 6.45
N GLU A 55 -12.81 -5.18 5.19
CA GLU A 55 -13.57 -6.34 4.69
C GLU A 55 -13.24 -7.61 5.47
N ALA A 56 -11.95 -7.85 5.71
CA ALA A 56 -11.48 -8.97 6.52
C ALA A 56 -12.08 -8.93 7.94
N SER A 57 -12.04 -7.76 8.58
CA SER A 57 -12.59 -7.55 9.93
C SER A 57 -14.11 -7.72 9.99
N THR A 58 -14.84 -7.43 8.91
CA THR A 58 -16.28 -7.67 8.84
C THR A 58 -16.62 -9.14 8.61
N GLU A 59 -15.83 -9.85 7.82
CA GLU A 59 -15.99 -11.29 7.57
C GLU A 59 -15.65 -12.12 8.82
N GLU A 60 -14.65 -11.74 9.61
CA GLU A 60 -14.34 -12.43 10.88
C GLU A 60 -15.42 -12.28 11.96
N LYS A 61 -16.29 -11.27 11.85
CA LYS A 61 -17.37 -11.01 12.82
C LYS A 61 -18.68 -11.73 12.46
N LYS A 62 -18.70 -12.50 11.38
CA LYS A 62 -19.89 -13.14 10.83
C LYS A 62 -19.93 -14.63 11.18
#